data_AF-A0A957NL17-F1
#
_entry.id   AF-A0A957NL17-F1
#
_cell.length_a   1.000
_cell.length_b   1.000
_cell.length_c   1.000
_cell.angle_alpha   90.00
_cell.angle_beta   90.00
_cell.angle_gamma   90.00
#
_symmetry.space_group_name_H-M   'P 1'
#
loop_
_entity.id
_entity.type
_entity.pdbx_description
1 polymer ?
#
loop_
_entity_poly.entity_id
_entity_poly.type
_entity_poly.pdbx_seq_one_letter_code
_entity_poly.pdbx_strand_id
1 'polypeptide(L)'
;HPSIESYVQFVAQTLAAGCQERQLALPRLVLEPGRSLVAQAGVALYRVGAVKQTPARRWLLIDGGLADNPRPALYGARYSALPVAQPLRPHTHESWLAGPFCESGDVLIEALPLPAIEAGEVLAVPVSGAYQLSMGSNYNGARRPAVLWLHEGQVHLVQQREELSNLTARDCPLPHFSPHPQSA
;
A
#
# COMPACT_ATOMS: atom_id res chain seq x y z
N HIS A 1 -10.71 15.24 10.06
CA HIS A 1 -11.84 14.31 9.84
C HIS A 1 -12.73 14.34 11.07
N PRO A 2 -14.07 14.23 10.93
CA PRO A 2 -14.96 14.12 12.09
C PRO A 2 -14.64 12.87 12.90
N SER A 3 -14.94 12.88 14.20
CA SER A 3 -14.86 11.68 15.03
C SER A 3 -15.90 10.65 14.57
N ILE A 4 -15.67 9.37 14.89
CA ILE A 4 -16.65 8.30 14.63
C ILE A 4 -17.98 8.65 15.30
N GLU A 5 -17.93 9.14 16.53
CA GLU A 5 -19.12 9.55 17.29
C GLU A 5 -19.90 10.67 16.58
N SER A 6 -19.22 11.73 16.14
CA SER A 6 -19.85 12.83 15.40
C SER A 6 -20.47 12.36 14.07
N TYR A 7 -19.79 11.46 13.36
CA TYR A 7 -20.31 10.88 12.11
C TYR A 7 -21.57 10.03 12.37
N VAL A 8 -21.52 9.13 13.34
CA VAL A 8 -22.66 8.25 13.68
C VAL A 8 -23.83 9.07 14.19
N GLN A 9 -23.58 10.06 15.05
CA GLN A 9 -24.62 10.95 15.57
C GLN A 9 -25.32 11.70 14.44
N PHE A 10 -24.55 12.29 13.51
CA PHE A 10 -25.11 12.98 12.36
C PHE A 10 -26.00 12.07 11.51
N VAL A 11 -25.50 10.90 11.11
CA VAL A 11 -26.27 9.94 10.29
C VAL A 11 -27.55 9.48 11.00
N ALA A 12 -27.45 9.12 12.28
CA ALA A 12 -28.59 8.65 13.06
C ALA A 12 -29.67 9.73 13.25
N GLN A 13 -29.25 10.98 13.55
CA GLN A 13 -30.17 12.10 13.71
C GLN A 13 -30.86 12.47 12.38
N THR A 14 -30.12 12.50 11.28
CA THR A 14 -30.69 12.76 9.95
C THR A 14 -31.69 11.66 9.56
N LEU A 15 -31.37 10.39 9.81
CA LEU A 15 -32.28 9.28 9.55
C LEU A 15 -33.57 9.42 10.38
N ALA A 16 -33.44 9.66 11.69
CA ALA A 16 -34.59 9.77 12.59
C ALA A 16 -35.51 10.95 12.21
N ALA A 17 -34.93 12.13 11.94
CA ALA A 17 -35.69 13.30 11.51
C ALA A 17 -36.41 13.05 10.18
N GLY A 18 -35.72 12.46 9.20
CA GLY A 18 -36.30 12.14 7.89
C GLY A 18 -37.46 11.14 7.97
N CYS A 19 -37.35 10.11 8.83
CA CYS A 19 -38.42 9.15 9.12
C CYS A 19 -39.61 9.83 9.79
N GLN A 20 -39.37 10.71 10.77
CA GLN A 20 -40.42 11.43 11.49
C GLN A 20 -41.24 12.33 10.56
N GLU A 21 -40.58 13.14 9.72
CA GLU A 21 -41.24 14.02 8.75
C GLU A 21 -42.15 13.26 7.76
N ARG A 22 -41.75 12.04 7.40
CA ARG A 22 -42.43 11.19 6.40
C ARG A 22 -43.35 10.15 7.03
N GLN A 23 -43.49 10.15 8.36
CA GLN A 23 -44.31 9.18 9.11
C GLN A 23 -43.92 7.72 8.81
N LEU A 24 -42.61 7.46 8.66
CA LEU A 24 -42.07 6.12 8.45
C LEU A 24 -41.58 5.54 9.78
N ALA A 25 -41.67 4.22 9.93
CA ALA A 25 -41.03 3.51 11.04
C ALA A 25 -39.50 3.67 10.96
N LEU A 26 -38.85 3.78 12.11
CA LEU A 26 -37.39 3.87 12.18
C LEU A 26 -36.77 2.51 11.80
N PRO A 27 -35.95 2.43 10.74
CA PRO A 27 -35.31 1.18 10.36
C PRO A 27 -34.08 0.91 11.23
N ARG A 28 -33.57 -0.32 11.15
CA ARG A 28 -32.25 -0.66 11.70
C ARG A 28 -31.17 0.01 10.84
N LEU A 29 -30.36 0.86 11.45
CA LEU A 29 -29.18 1.44 10.82
C LEU A 29 -28.00 0.45 10.89
N VAL A 30 -27.38 0.17 9.73
CA VAL A 30 -26.16 -0.64 9.61
C VAL A 30 -25.12 0.18 8.85
N LEU A 31 -23.86 0.11 9.31
CA LEU A 31 -22.72 0.78 8.68
C LEU A 31 -21.68 -0.28 8.33
N GLU A 32 -20.99 -0.11 7.20
CA GLU A 32 -19.98 -1.07 6.69
C GLU A 32 -18.59 -0.42 6.60
N PRO A 33 -17.99 -0.02 7.74
CA PRO A 33 -16.70 0.65 7.72
C PRO A 33 -15.58 -0.33 7.37
N GLY A 34 -14.87 -0.08 6.26
CA GLY A 34 -13.62 -0.76 5.94
C GLY A 34 -12.41 0.09 6.33
N ARG A 35 -12.10 1.07 5.49
CA ARG A 35 -10.90 1.93 5.62
C ARG A 35 -10.76 2.58 7.00
N SER A 36 -11.86 3.06 7.58
CA SER A 36 -11.83 3.75 8.88
C SER A 36 -11.47 2.83 10.04
N LEU A 37 -11.64 1.50 9.90
CA LEU A 37 -11.22 0.54 10.92
C LEU A 37 -9.74 0.18 10.78
N VAL A 38 -9.29 -0.15 9.57
CA VAL A 38 -8.00 -0.86 9.39
C VAL A 38 -6.89 0.01 8.82
N ALA A 39 -7.18 1.14 8.17
CA ALA A 39 -6.14 1.87 7.43
C ALA A 39 -5.00 2.35 8.33
N GLN A 40 -5.33 2.96 9.48
CA GLN A 40 -4.33 3.51 10.42
C GLN A 40 -3.56 2.44 11.19
N ALA A 41 -4.08 1.21 11.27
CA ALA A 41 -3.42 0.10 11.95
C ALA A 41 -2.23 -0.46 11.15
N GLY A 42 -2.19 -0.24 9.83
CA GLY A 42 -1.13 -0.72 8.96
C GLY A 42 -0.09 0.35 8.63
N VAL A 43 1.18 -0.05 8.67
CA VAL A 43 2.34 0.73 8.21
C VAL A 43 3.12 -0.14 7.24
N ALA A 44 3.38 0.35 6.03
CA ALA A 44 4.26 -0.33 5.09
C ALA A 44 5.72 0.11 5.33
N LEU A 45 6.65 -0.84 5.25
CA LEU A 45 8.07 -0.56 5.37
C LEU A 45 8.75 -0.87 4.05
N TYR A 46 9.59 0.04 3.58
CA TYR A 46 10.36 -0.12 2.37
C TYR A 46 11.83 0.21 2.63
N ARG A 47 12.73 -0.57 2.04
CA ARG A 47 14.15 -0.26 2.00
C ARG A 47 14.44 0.57 0.76
N VAL A 48 15.20 1.65 0.92
CA VAL A 48 15.74 2.41 -0.20
C VAL A 48 16.91 1.63 -0.79
N GLY A 49 16.77 1.17 -2.03
CA GLY A 49 17.84 0.49 -2.76
C GLY A 49 18.84 1.47 -3.36
N ALA A 50 18.36 2.59 -3.90
CA ALA A 50 19.20 3.60 -4.53
C ALA A 50 18.62 5.00 -4.40
N VAL A 51 19.51 6.00 -4.40
CA VAL A 51 19.15 7.41 -4.46
C VAL A 51 19.67 7.97 -5.78
N LYS A 52 18.77 8.53 -6.59
CA LYS A 52 19.12 9.10 -7.90
C LYS A 52 18.77 10.57 -7.92
N GLN A 53 19.79 11.41 -8.06
CA GLN A 53 19.62 12.83 -8.29
C GLN A 53 19.54 13.10 -9.80
N THR A 54 18.47 13.75 -10.25
CA THR A 54 18.37 14.34 -11.59
C THR A 54 18.34 15.87 -11.46
N PRO A 55 18.48 16.62 -12.57
CA PRO A 55 18.33 18.08 -12.52
C PRO A 55 16.97 18.54 -11.99
N ALA A 56 15.92 17.74 -12.16
CA ALA A 56 14.56 18.10 -11.78
C ALA A 56 14.10 17.48 -10.44
N ARG A 57 14.60 16.29 -10.07
CA ARG A 57 14.02 15.49 -8.98
C ARG A 57 15.07 14.67 -8.24
N ARG A 58 14.83 14.48 -6.95
CA ARG A 58 15.53 13.52 -6.10
C ARG A 58 14.69 12.26 -5.94
N TRP A 59 15.13 11.15 -6.52
CA TRP A 59 14.43 9.87 -6.46
C TRP A 59 15.00 8.96 -5.38
N LEU A 60 14.11 8.39 -4.59
CA LEU A 60 14.35 7.31 -3.64
C LEU A 60 13.73 6.04 -4.25
N LEU A 61 14.58 5.17 -4.78
CA LEU A 61 14.15 3.91 -5.39
C LEU A 61 14.00 2.87 -4.27
N ILE A 62 12.79 2.38 -4.08
CA ILE A 62 12.41 1.49 -2.97
C ILE A 62 12.17 0.04 -3.45
N ASP A 63 12.14 -0.90 -2.51
CA ASP A 63 11.96 -2.34 -2.76
C ASP A 63 10.50 -2.82 -2.83
N GLY A 64 9.57 -1.88 -3.06
CA GLY A 64 8.16 -2.10 -3.35
C GLY A 64 7.61 -0.97 -4.21
N GLY A 65 6.30 -0.88 -4.38
CA GLY A 65 5.66 0.11 -5.28
C GLY A 65 4.33 -0.38 -5.82
N LEU A 66 4.10 -0.22 -7.11
CA LEU A 66 2.86 -0.54 -7.82
C LEU A 66 2.30 -1.93 -7.49
N ALA A 67 3.17 -2.95 -7.38
CA ALA A 67 2.74 -4.31 -7.14
C ALA A 67 2.12 -4.53 -5.74
N ASP A 68 2.62 -3.88 -4.69
CA ASP A 68 2.05 -3.99 -3.34
C ASP A 68 1.09 -2.85 -2.99
N ASN A 69 1.21 -1.69 -3.64
CA ASN A 69 0.37 -0.52 -3.43
C ASN A 69 0.01 0.14 -4.77
N PRO A 70 -1.04 -0.36 -5.45
CA PRO A 70 -1.44 0.23 -6.72
C PRO A 70 -2.25 1.52 -6.57
N ARG A 71 -2.58 1.93 -5.33
CA ARG A 71 -3.51 3.04 -5.08
C ARG A 71 -3.05 4.40 -5.61
N PRO A 72 -1.76 4.78 -5.55
CA PRO A 72 -1.28 6.01 -6.18
C PRO A 72 -1.53 6.01 -7.69
N ALA A 73 -1.16 4.93 -8.38
CA ALA A 73 -1.34 4.80 -9.83
C ALA A 73 -2.83 4.72 -10.24
N LEU A 74 -3.66 4.00 -9.47
CA LEU A 74 -5.08 3.80 -9.80
C LEU A 74 -5.98 4.98 -9.41
N TYR A 75 -5.67 5.66 -8.31
CA TYR A 75 -6.59 6.63 -7.69
C TYR A 75 -5.95 7.99 -7.38
N GLY A 76 -4.67 8.18 -7.67
CA GLY A 76 -3.94 9.38 -7.22
C GLY A 76 -3.86 9.47 -5.70
N ALA A 77 -3.91 8.32 -4.99
CA ALA A 77 -3.87 8.30 -3.54
C ALA A 77 -2.55 8.88 -3.04
N ARG A 78 -2.63 9.89 -2.17
CA ARG A 78 -1.45 10.54 -1.58
C ARG A 78 -1.08 9.87 -0.26
N TYR A 79 0.22 9.67 -0.08
CA TYR A 79 0.81 9.13 1.15
C TYR A 79 1.88 10.08 1.69
N SER A 80 2.27 9.83 2.93
CA SER A 80 3.46 10.40 3.56
C SER A 80 4.43 9.27 3.90
N ALA A 81 5.69 9.61 4.13
CA ALA A 81 6.70 8.68 4.61
C ALA A 81 7.61 9.36 5.63
N LEU A 82 8.26 8.55 6.45
CA LEU A 82 9.28 8.99 7.39
C LEU A 82 10.39 7.93 7.49
N PRO A 83 11.65 8.32 7.70
CA PRO A 83 12.68 7.36 8.02
C PRO A 83 12.38 6.67 9.34
N VAL A 84 12.62 5.36 9.41
CA VAL A 84 12.46 4.59 10.65
C VAL A 84 13.51 5.01 11.68
N ALA A 85 14.76 5.20 11.23
CA ALA A 85 15.82 5.72 12.07
C ALA A 85 15.74 7.25 12.15
N GLN A 86 15.80 7.79 13.36
CA GLN A 86 15.76 9.24 13.60
C GLN A 86 14.58 9.95 12.88
N PRO A 87 13.32 9.55 13.17
CA PRO A 87 12.14 10.00 12.43
C PRO A 87 11.90 11.51 12.44
N LEU A 88 12.50 12.22 13.40
CA LEU A 88 12.33 13.67 13.60
C LEU A 88 13.48 14.49 13.00
N ARG A 89 14.39 13.88 12.24
CA ARG A 89 15.51 14.60 11.64
C ARG A 89 14.99 15.66 10.63
N PRO A 90 15.57 16.88 10.59
CA PRO A 90 15.00 17.99 9.82
C PRO A 90 14.93 17.73 8.31
N HIS A 91 13.84 18.13 7.67
CA HIS A 91 13.69 18.05 6.22
C HIS A 91 14.74 18.89 5.50
N THR A 92 15.31 18.34 4.43
CA THR A 92 16.34 19.02 3.64
C THR A 92 15.86 19.29 2.21
N HIS A 93 15.17 18.34 1.59
CA HIS A 93 14.75 18.43 0.18
C HIS A 93 13.42 17.69 -0.07
N GLU A 94 12.70 18.10 -1.11
CA GLU A 94 11.62 17.29 -1.66
C GLU A 94 12.17 16.05 -2.36
N SER A 95 11.48 14.93 -2.20
CA SER A 95 11.89 13.63 -2.73
C SER A 95 10.71 12.86 -3.31
N TRP A 96 10.99 12.07 -4.35
CA TRP A 96 10.02 11.18 -5.00
C TRP A 96 10.37 9.74 -4.65
N LEU A 97 9.39 8.97 -4.20
CA LEU A 97 9.54 7.55 -3.93
C LEU A 97 8.96 6.79 -5.12
N ALA A 98 9.79 5.96 -5.76
CA ALA A 98 9.40 5.15 -6.90
C ALA A 98 9.83 3.69 -6.69
N GLY A 99 9.02 2.77 -7.20
CA GLY A 99 9.34 1.35 -7.13
C GLY A 99 10.24 0.87 -8.27
N PRO A 100 10.52 -0.44 -8.31
CA PRO A 100 11.40 -1.05 -9.31
C PRO A 100 10.64 -1.58 -10.55
N PHE A 101 9.33 -1.30 -10.69
CA PHE A 101 8.50 -1.91 -11.71
C PHE A 101 8.61 -1.19 -13.07
N CYS A 102 8.38 -1.92 -14.16
CA CYS A 102 8.55 -1.43 -15.53
C CYS A 102 7.38 -0.56 -16.00
N GLU A 103 6.83 0.27 -15.12
CA GLU A 103 5.73 1.18 -15.41
C GLU A 103 6.11 2.59 -14.97
N SER A 104 5.93 3.55 -15.87
CA SER A 104 6.19 4.97 -15.61
C SER A 104 5.36 5.52 -14.44
N GLY A 105 4.18 4.91 -14.21
CA GLY A 105 3.30 5.19 -13.09
C GLY A 105 3.69 4.53 -11.76
N ASP A 106 4.82 3.82 -11.68
CA ASP A 106 5.33 3.25 -10.41
C ASP A 106 5.98 4.32 -9.51
N VAL A 107 5.21 5.35 -9.20
CA VAL A 107 5.57 6.44 -8.30
C VAL A 107 4.63 6.39 -7.12
N LEU A 108 5.18 6.03 -5.95
CA LEU A 108 4.40 5.86 -4.72
C LEU A 108 4.09 7.21 -4.06
N ILE A 109 5.07 8.11 -4.02
CA ILE A 109 4.95 9.43 -3.39
C ILE A 109 5.72 10.47 -4.21
N GLU A 110 5.08 11.61 -4.45
CA GLU A 110 5.66 12.72 -5.19
C GLU A 110 5.96 13.91 -4.28
N ALA A 111 7.10 14.57 -4.50
CA ALA A 111 7.50 15.83 -3.87
C ALA A 111 7.33 15.85 -2.34
N LEU A 112 7.69 14.77 -1.65
CA LEU A 112 7.59 14.70 -0.20
C LEU A 112 8.81 15.38 0.45
N PRO A 113 8.62 16.40 1.31
CA PRO A 113 9.71 16.94 2.11
C PRO A 113 10.28 15.84 2.99
N LEU A 114 11.54 15.49 2.77
CA LEU A 114 12.25 14.49 3.54
C LEU A 114 13.63 15.02 3.93
N PRO A 115 14.15 14.55 5.06
CA PRO A 115 15.57 14.68 5.36
C PRO A 115 16.44 13.94 4.32
N ALA A 116 17.76 14.14 4.38
CA ALA A 116 18.71 13.46 3.50
C ALA A 116 18.72 11.94 3.72
N ILE A 117 18.03 11.19 2.86
CA ILE A 117 17.94 9.72 2.89
C ILE A 117 19.07 9.06 2.10
N GLU A 118 19.67 8.02 2.64
CA GLU A 118 20.71 7.22 1.97
C GLU A 118 20.18 5.85 1.51
N ALA A 119 20.91 5.23 0.58
CA ALA A 119 20.66 3.84 0.21
C ALA A 119 20.87 2.93 1.43
N GLY A 120 20.01 1.93 1.59
CA GLY A 120 19.97 1.02 2.73
C GLY A 120 19.04 1.43 3.85
N GLU A 121 18.69 2.73 3.96
CA GLU A 121 17.73 3.21 4.96
C GLU A 121 16.32 2.64 4.72
N VAL A 122 15.53 2.58 5.80
CA VAL A 122 14.14 2.10 5.76
C VAL A 122 13.19 3.27 5.96
N LEU A 123 12.21 3.37 5.07
CA LEU A 123 11.10 4.31 5.13
C LEU A 123 9.83 3.61 5.61
N ALA A 124 9.12 4.24 6.53
CA ALA A 124 7.79 3.86 6.94
C ALA A 124 6.75 4.71 6.19
N VAL A 125 5.71 4.06 5.67
CA VAL A 125 4.54 4.68 5.04
C VAL A 125 3.32 4.36 5.90
N PRO A 126 2.84 5.31 6.71
CA PRO A 126 1.65 5.11 7.54
C PRO A 126 0.36 5.03 6.71
N VAL A 127 -0.72 4.55 7.35
CA VAL A 127 -2.07 4.48 6.76
C VAL A 127 -2.15 3.48 5.59
N SER A 128 -1.37 2.41 5.68
CA SER A 128 -1.22 1.34 4.67
C SER A 128 -2.07 0.10 4.93
N GLY A 129 -2.89 0.09 5.98
CA GLY A 129 -3.65 -1.11 6.37
C GLY A 129 -4.88 -1.42 5.50
N ALA A 130 -5.31 -0.50 4.64
CA ALA A 130 -6.51 -0.67 3.80
C ALA A 130 -6.18 -0.57 2.32
N TYR A 131 -6.66 -1.55 1.54
CA TYR A 131 -6.60 -1.57 0.07
C TYR A 131 -5.20 -1.55 -0.55
N GLN A 132 -4.16 -1.68 0.26
CA GLN A 132 -2.79 -1.84 -0.23
C GLN A 132 -2.57 -3.32 -0.59
N LEU A 133 -2.32 -4.17 0.41
CA LEU A 133 -2.07 -5.60 0.21
C LEU A 133 -3.23 -6.36 -0.43
N SER A 134 -4.48 -5.99 -0.11
CA SER A 134 -5.65 -6.65 -0.70
C SER A 134 -5.79 -6.38 -2.20
N MET A 135 -5.17 -5.31 -2.70
CA MET A 135 -5.07 -5.00 -4.13
C MET A 135 -3.70 -5.38 -4.71
N GLY A 136 -2.82 -5.98 -3.90
CA GLY A 136 -1.49 -6.38 -4.33
C GLY A 136 -1.53 -7.42 -5.45
N SER A 137 -0.51 -7.40 -6.29
CA SER A 137 -0.32 -8.26 -7.45
C SER A 137 1.10 -8.82 -7.52
N ASN A 138 1.32 -9.73 -8.47
CA ASN A 138 2.64 -10.28 -8.79
C ASN A 138 3.24 -9.63 -10.04
N TYR A 139 2.90 -8.36 -10.32
CA TYR A 139 3.40 -7.64 -11.49
C TYR A 139 4.94 -7.64 -11.52
N ASN A 140 5.54 -7.89 -12.70
CA ASN A 140 6.97 -8.15 -12.89
C ASN A 140 7.56 -9.28 -12.00
N GLY A 141 6.75 -10.25 -11.58
CA GLY A 141 7.20 -11.30 -10.66
C GLY A 141 7.44 -10.80 -9.24
N ALA A 142 6.85 -9.66 -8.86
CA ALA A 142 6.84 -9.20 -7.48
C ALA A 142 6.30 -10.30 -6.57
N ARG A 143 6.97 -10.50 -5.44
CA ARG A 143 6.52 -11.43 -4.40
C ARG A 143 5.81 -10.63 -3.33
N ARG A 144 4.56 -10.97 -3.01
CA ARG A 144 3.80 -10.29 -1.96
C ARG A 144 4.61 -10.26 -0.65
N PRO A 145 4.61 -9.12 0.06
CA PRO A 145 5.44 -8.97 1.25
C PRO A 145 4.91 -9.79 2.43
N ALA A 146 5.75 -9.99 3.43
CA ALA A 146 5.31 -10.51 4.72
C ALA A 146 4.46 -9.46 5.46
N VAL A 147 3.52 -9.93 6.29
CA VAL A 147 2.74 -9.09 7.20
C VAL A 147 3.02 -9.52 8.62
N LEU A 148 3.40 -8.55 9.45
CA LEU A 148 3.66 -8.73 10.86
C LEU A 148 2.55 -8.06 11.68
N TRP A 149 2.08 -8.74 12.72
CA TRP A 149 1.21 -8.17 13.72
C TRP A 149 2.03 -7.87 14.98
N LEU A 150 1.96 -6.62 15.43
CA LEU A 150 2.59 -6.15 16.66
C LEU A 150 1.52 -6.05 17.74
N HIS A 151 1.69 -6.79 18.83
CA HIS A 151 0.74 -6.80 19.94
C HIS A 151 1.48 -6.98 21.27
N GLU A 152 1.26 -6.08 22.22
CA GLU A 152 1.84 -6.16 23.58
C GLU A 152 3.37 -6.40 23.59
N GLY A 153 4.09 -5.73 22.69
CA GLY A 153 5.54 -5.86 22.55
C GLY A 153 6.01 -7.15 21.86
N GLN A 154 5.09 -8.00 21.42
CA GLN A 154 5.38 -9.21 20.64
C GLN A 154 5.22 -8.95 19.13
N VAL A 155 5.97 -9.72 18.35
CA VAL A 155 5.96 -9.70 16.88
C VAL A 155 5.50 -11.06 16.37
N HIS A 156 4.39 -11.08 15.63
CA HIS A 156 3.83 -12.29 15.04
C HIS A 156 3.81 -12.19 13.52
N LEU A 157 4.33 -13.20 12.82
CA LEU A 157 4.16 -13.32 11.38
C LEU A 157 2.74 -13.81 11.08
N VAL A 158 1.91 -12.97 10.46
CA VAL A 158 0.52 -13.30 10.13
C VAL A 158 0.32 -13.57 8.64
N GLN A 159 1.25 -13.14 7.79
CA GLN A 159 1.32 -13.54 6.39
C GLN A 159 2.79 -13.71 5.99
N GLN A 160 3.14 -14.87 5.44
CA GLN A 160 4.48 -15.12 4.92
C GLN A 160 4.70 -14.32 3.62
N ARG A 161 5.95 -13.90 3.39
CA ARG A 161 6.37 -13.39 2.08
C ARG A 161 6.26 -14.52 1.06
N GLU A 162 5.81 -14.21 -0.14
CA GLU A 162 5.84 -15.19 -1.23
C GLU A 162 7.29 -15.52 -1.64
N GLU A 163 7.50 -16.77 -2.02
CA GLU A 163 8.71 -17.27 -2.66
C GLU A 163 8.51 -17.48 -4.16
N LEU A 164 9.59 -17.75 -4.88
CA LEU A 164 9.54 -17.98 -6.33
C LEU A 164 8.54 -19.09 -6.71
N SER A 165 8.46 -20.15 -5.90
CA SER A 165 7.53 -21.27 -6.11
C SER A 165 6.06 -20.86 -6.02
N ASN A 166 5.73 -19.80 -5.29
CA ASN A 166 4.35 -19.29 -5.25
C ASN A 166 3.94 -18.66 -6.59
N LEU A 167 4.87 -18.05 -7.31
CA LEU A 167 4.59 -17.41 -8.60
C LEU A 167 4.18 -18.42 -9.68
N THR A 168 4.80 -19.60 -9.65
CA THR A 168 4.57 -20.66 -10.64
C THR A 168 3.61 -21.75 -10.12
N ALA A 169 3.01 -21.56 -8.93
CA ALA A 169 2.16 -22.57 -8.30
C ALA A 169 0.89 -22.91 -9.12
N ARG A 170 0.54 -22.05 -10.09
CA ARG A 170 -0.61 -22.23 -10.99
C ARG A 170 -0.20 -22.73 -12.38
N ASP A 171 1.08 -22.88 -12.64
CA ASP A 171 1.58 -23.31 -13.93
C ASP A 171 1.48 -24.83 -14.04
N CYS A 172 0.94 -25.31 -15.15
CA CYS A 172 0.90 -26.73 -15.47
C CYS A 172 2.03 -27.06 -16.46
N PRO A 173 2.67 -28.24 -16.36
CA PRO A 173 3.64 -28.66 -17.36
C PRO A 173 2.97 -28.71 -18.74
N LEU A 174 3.66 -28.18 -19.75
CA LEU A 174 3.25 -28.34 -21.14
C LEU A 174 3.59 -29.76 -21.62
N PRO A 175 2.79 -30.35 -22.53
CA PRO A 175 3.21 -31.56 -23.20
C PRO A 175 4.52 -31.32 -23.96
N HIS A 176 5.40 -32.33 -24.00
CA HIS A 176 6.60 -32.27 -24.81
C HIS A 176 6.21 -32.19 -26.29
N PHE A 177 6.41 -31.02 -26.90
CA PHE A 177 6.36 -30.89 -28.35
C PHE A 177 7.72 -31.33 -28.90
N SER A 178 7.75 -32.46 -29.61
CA SER A 178 8.95 -32.82 -30.39
C SER A 178 9.22 -31.68 -31.38
N PRO A 179 10.45 -31.14 -31.45
CA PRO A 179 10.80 -30.19 -32.49
C PRO A 179 10.54 -30.88 -33.84
N HIS A 180 9.91 -30.15 -34.78
CA HIS A 180 9.58 -30.66 -36.11
C HIS A 180 10.76 -31.44 -36.70
N PRO A 181 10.52 -32.62 -37.34
CA PRO A 181 11.58 -33.30 -38.05
C PRO A 181 12.14 -32.34 -39.09
N GLN A 182 13.43 -32.02 -38.97
CA GLN A 182 14.16 -31.29 -40.01
C GLN A 182 13.99 -32.08 -41.30
N SER A 183 13.33 -31.48 -42.29
CA SER A 183 13.25 -32.03 -43.64
C SER A 183 14.67 -32.21 -44.17
N ALA A 184 14.99 -33.45 -44.55
CA ALA A 184 16.23 -33.82 -45.22
C ALA A 184 16.36 -33.19 -46.62
#